data_AF-A0A941CNA9-F1
#
_entry.id   AF-A0A941CNA9-F1
#
_cell.length_a   1.000
_cell.length_b   1.000
_cell.length_c   1.000
_cell.angle_alpha   90.00
_cell.angle_beta   90.00
_cell.angle_gamma   90.00
#
_symmetry.space_group_name_H-M   'P 1'
#
loop_
_entity.id
_entity.type
_entity.pdbx_description
1 polymer ?
#
loop_
_entity_poly.entity_id
_entity_poly.type
_entity_poly.pdbx_seq_one_letter_code
_entity_poly.pdbx_strand_id
1 'polypeptide(L)'
;MNRLFFTVSVCCIMLCSCSDEEIKKELYSLNYGTKAERVATLKKEIEVHSDFENAEFLLYNSKGFTFHVNTFYLPEYRDYRYVIKLSPEDVDNWLKGFEKVNPSESFEEWPDKLIRIRRDEWPLQSTPEYYAMENEMVYMLVYRKEGVIFKKSISL
;
A
#
# COMPACT_ATOMS: atom_id res chain seq x y z
N MET A 1 3.82 -45.31 -58.72
CA MET A 1 4.74 -45.99 -57.79
C MET A 1 5.61 -44.96 -57.11
N ASN A 2 5.83 -45.14 -55.81
CA ASN A 2 6.77 -44.47 -54.91
C ASN A 2 6.48 -43.03 -54.47
N ARG A 3 5.76 -42.99 -53.35
CA ARG A 3 5.91 -42.06 -52.23
C ARG A 3 7.40 -41.91 -51.84
N LEU A 4 7.87 -40.68 -51.64
CA LEU A 4 8.96 -40.41 -50.71
C LEU A 4 8.51 -39.29 -49.77
N PHE A 5 8.47 -39.63 -48.48
CA PHE A 5 8.09 -38.79 -47.37
C PHE A 5 9.35 -38.27 -46.64
N PHE A 6 9.15 -37.18 -45.88
CA PHE A 6 9.95 -36.70 -44.73
C PHE A 6 11.32 -36.07 -45.05
N THR A 7 11.76 -34.97 -44.44
CA THR A 7 11.38 -34.33 -43.16
C THR A 7 11.84 -32.87 -43.22
N VAL A 8 10.92 -31.90 -43.19
CA VAL A 8 11.29 -30.50 -42.87
C VAL A 8 11.28 -30.41 -41.35
N SER A 9 12.47 -30.48 -40.75
CA SER A 9 12.66 -30.22 -39.32
C SER A 9 12.43 -28.73 -39.08
N VAL A 10 11.19 -28.36 -38.76
CA VAL A 10 10.84 -27.03 -38.28
C VAL A 10 11.34 -26.95 -36.83
N CYS A 11 12.52 -26.38 -36.65
CA CYS A 11 12.97 -25.88 -35.36
C CYS A 11 12.02 -24.74 -34.95
N CYS A 12 10.94 -25.08 -34.23
CA CYS A 12 10.22 -24.12 -33.40
C CYS A 12 11.18 -23.71 -32.27
N ILE A 13 11.98 -22.67 -32.53
CA ILE A 13 12.65 -21.90 -31.48
C ILE A 13 11.52 -21.24 -30.70
N MET A 14 11.03 -21.93 -29.67
CA MET A 14 10.23 -21.31 -28.62
C MET A 14 11.15 -20.31 -27.94
N LEU A 15 11.06 -19.05 -28.38
CA LEU A 15 11.52 -17.90 -27.63
C LEU A 15 10.66 -17.82 -26.37
N CYS A 16 11.02 -18.60 -25.34
CA CYS A 16 10.69 -18.25 -23.98
C CYS A 16 11.46 -16.97 -23.68
N SER A 17 10.87 -15.82 -24.06
CA SER A 17 11.27 -14.55 -23.49
C SER A 17 10.96 -14.66 -22.00
N CYS A 18 11.98 -14.99 -21.19
CA CYS A 18 11.98 -14.60 -19.79
C CYS A 18 11.88 -13.07 -19.80
N SER A 19 10.67 -12.54 -19.67
CA SER A 19 10.53 -11.17 -19.22
C SER A 19 10.99 -11.18 -17.77
N ASP A 20 12.16 -10.60 -17.50
CA ASP A 20 12.51 -10.22 -16.14
C ASP A 20 11.39 -9.28 -15.65
N GLU A 21 10.50 -9.80 -14.80
CA GLU A 21 9.47 -8.95 -14.20
C GLU A 21 10.18 -7.87 -13.37
N GLU A 22 10.05 -6.62 -13.79
CA GLU A 22 10.63 -5.50 -13.07
C GLU A 22 10.08 -5.48 -11.63
N ILE A 23 10.98 -5.49 -10.65
CA ILE A 23 10.62 -5.40 -9.24
C ILE A 23 9.89 -4.08 -9.02
N LYS A 24 8.58 -4.15 -8.75
CA LYS A 24 7.75 -2.98 -8.48
C LYS A 24 8.21 -2.32 -7.19
N LYS A 25 8.60 -1.05 -7.27
CA LYS A 25 8.94 -0.23 -6.09
C LYS A 25 7.78 0.52 -5.49
N GLU A 26 6.63 0.48 -6.15
CA GLU A 26 5.42 1.17 -5.74
C GLU A 26 4.20 0.25 -5.77
N LEU A 27 3.39 0.35 -4.73
CA LEU A 27 2.03 -0.18 -4.71
C LEU A 27 1.06 1.00 -4.59
N TYR A 28 0.14 1.08 -5.54
CA TYR A 28 -0.90 2.09 -5.56
C TYR A 28 -2.26 1.40 -5.61
N SER A 29 -3.13 1.73 -4.66
CA SER A 29 -4.50 1.25 -4.57
C SER A 29 -5.37 1.48 -5.81
N LEU A 30 -5.00 2.43 -6.70
CA LEU A 30 -5.65 2.58 -8.01
C LEU A 30 -5.49 1.36 -8.92
N ASN A 31 -4.46 0.54 -8.70
CA ASN A 31 -4.20 -0.66 -9.47
C ASN A 31 -5.05 -1.87 -9.01
N TYR A 32 -5.96 -1.67 -8.06
CA TYR A 32 -6.80 -2.73 -7.47
C TYR A 32 -8.27 -2.33 -7.56
N GLY A 33 -9.08 -3.21 -8.16
CA GLY A 33 -10.47 -2.90 -8.53
C GLY A 33 -11.43 -2.96 -7.34
N THR A 34 -11.17 -3.85 -6.39
CA THR A 34 -12.10 -4.13 -5.28
C THR A 34 -11.55 -3.71 -3.91
N LYS A 35 -12.46 -3.41 -2.97
CA LYS A 35 -12.10 -3.15 -1.56
C LYS A 35 -11.30 -4.31 -0.95
N ALA A 36 -11.75 -5.55 -1.22
CA ALA A 36 -11.11 -6.75 -0.71
C ALA A 36 -9.65 -6.90 -1.19
N GLU A 37 -9.37 -6.63 -2.48
CA GLU A 37 -8.01 -6.65 -3.01
C GLU A 37 -7.13 -5.56 -2.39
N ARG A 38 -7.66 -4.34 -2.20
CA ARG A 38 -6.94 -3.24 -1.55
C ARG A 38 -6.58 -3.60 -0.11
N VAL A 39 -7.55 -4.11 0.65
CA VAL A 39 -7.34 -4.55 2.04
C VAL A 39 -6.30 -5.68 2.10
N ALA A 40 -6.47 -6.73 1.29
CA ALA A 40 -5.56 -7.88 1.27
C ALA A 40 -4.13 -7.49 0.85
N THR A 41 -3.99 -6.52 -0.05
CA THR A 41 -2.70 -5.97 -0.45
C THR A 41 -2.06 -5.21 0.71
N LEU A 42 -2.77 -4.23 1.27
CA LEU A 42 -2.21 -3.41 2.35
C LEU A 42 -1.82 -4.25 3.58
N LYS A 43 -2.64 -5.22 3.97
CA LYS A 43 -2.36 -6.13 5.11
C LYS A 43 -1.06 -6.92 4.98
N LYS A 44 -0.52 -7.11 3.77
CA LYS A 44 0.78 -7.79 3.57
C LYS A 44 1.97 -6.88 3.86
N GLU A 45 1.76 -5.57 3.80
CA GLU A 45 2.84 -4.58 3.80
C GLU A 45 2.94 -3.82 5.13
N ILE A 46 1.90 -3.85 5.97
CA ILE A 46 1.85 -3.10 7.24
C ILE A 46 1.62 -4.02 8.43
N GLU A 47 2.01 -3.56 9.61
CA GLU A 47 1.54 -4.13 10.86
C GLU A 47 0.05 -3.81 11.04
N VAL A 48 -0.74 -4.84 11.37
CA VAL A 48 -2.20 -4.76 11.49
C VAL A 48 -2.57 -4.84 12.96
N HIS A 49 -3.24 -3.80 13.48
CA HIS A 49 -3.63 -3.73 14.89
C HIS A 49 -5.11 -4.07 15.15
N SER A 50 -5.92 -4.12 14.09
CA SER A 50 -7.29 -4.64 14.09
C SER A 50 -7.74 -4.87 12.64
N ASP A 51 -8.91 -5.50 12.44
CA ASP A 51 -9.48 -5.62 11.10
C ASP A 51 -9.99 -4.29 10.55
N PHE A 52 -9.96 -4.17 9.21
CA PHE A 52 -10.44 -3.00 8.47
C PHE A 52 -11.12 -3.42 7.16
N GLU A 53 -12.17 -2.69 6.77
CA GLU A 53 -13.09 -3.02 5.67
C GLU A 53 -12.77 -2.30 4.36
N ASN A 54 -11.99 -1.21 4.41
CA ASN A 54 -11.57 -0.47 3.24
C ASN A 54 -10.15 0.05 3.41
N ALA A 55 -9.46 0.24 2.29
CA ALA A 55 -8.12 0.78 2.24
C ALA A 55 -7.88 1.55 0.94
N GLU A 56 -7.14 2.66 1.03
CA GLU A 56 -6.43 3.29 -0.09
C GLU A 56 -4.99 3.51 0.33
N PHE A 57 -4.04 3.41 -0.60
CA PHE A 57 -2.62 3.47 -0.27
C PHE A 57 -1.76 3.88 -1.48
N LEU A 58 -0.68 4.58 -1.18
CA LEU A 58 0.46 4.80 -2.04
C LEU A 58 1.69 4.43 -1.20
N LEU A 59 2.27 3.27 -1.49
CA LEU A 59 3.40 2.72 -0.77
C LEU A 59 4.62 2.74 -1.68
N TYR A 60 5.74 3.28 -1.20
CA TYR A 60 7.03 3.20 -1.85
C TYR A 60 7.99 2.36 -1.00
N ASN A 61 8.69 1.42 -1.64
CA ASN A 61 9.77 0.64 -1.02
C ASN A 61 10.98 0.60 -1.97
N SER A 62 12.14 1.09 -1.52
CA SER A 62 13.36 1.12 -2.34
C SER A 62 13.87 -0.28 -2.73
N LYS A 63 13.56 -1.30 -1.91
CA LYS A 63 13.85 -2.72 -2.18
C LYS A 63 12.79 -3.42 -3.03
N GLY A 64 11.63 -2.78 -3.19
CA GLY A 64 10.51 -3.28 -3.96
C GLY A 64 9.60 -4.28 -3.25
N PHE A 65 8.51 -4.61 -3.94
CA PHE A 65 7.39 -5.41 -3.47
C PHE A 65 7.33 -6.74 -4.24
N THR A 66 8.27 -7.65 -3.99
CA THR A 66 8.24 -9.03 -4.55
C THR A 66 8.77 -10.06 -3.54
N PHE A 67 8.30 -11.30 -3.65
CA PHE A 67 8.75 -12.48 -2.87
C PHE A 67 10.13 -13.01 -3.30
N HIS A 68 10.98 -12.17 -3.89
CA HIS A 68 12.35 -12.54 -4.20
C HIS A 68 13.29 -11.89 -3.21
N VAL A 69 13.79 -12.74 -2.31
CA VAL A 69 14.88 -12.46 -1.37
C VAL A 69 16.12 -12.13 -2.20
N ASN A 70 16.23 -10.88 -2.64
CA ASN A 70 17.49 -10.37 -3.16
C ASN A 70 18.26 -9.84 -1.97
N THR A 71 19.21 -10.65 -1.51
CA THR A 71 20.01 -10.50 -0.29
C THR A 71 21.06 -9.38 -0.41
N PHE A 72 20.68 -8.24 -0.98
CA PHE A 72 21.53 -7.05 -1.00
C PHE A 72 21.20 -6.17 0.21
N TYR A 73 22.19 -6.04 1.10
CA TYR A 73 22.18 -5.18 2.28
C TYR A 73 22.29 -3.70 1.89
N LEU A 74 21.34 -3.21 1.11
CA LEU A 74 21.20 -1.77 0.87
C LEU A 74 20.32 -1.15 1.97
N PRO A 75 20.59 0.13 2.34
CA PRO A 75 19.69 0.91 3.17
C PRO A 75 18.26 0.87 2.61
N GLU A 76 17.29 0.74 3.49
CA GLU A 76 15.89 0.56 3.11
C GLU A 76 15.12 1.85 3.34
N TYR A 77 14.70 2.46 2.25
CA TYR A 77 13.82 3.60 2.31
C TYR A 77 12.38 3.16 2.05
N ARG A 78 11.48 3.50 2.98
CA ARG A 78 10.04 3.32 2.82
C ARG A 78 9.32 4.64 3.04
N ASP A 79 8.41 4.98 2.13
CA ASP A 79 7.44 6.08 2.28
C ASP A 79 6.05 5.49 2.07
N TYR A 80 5.38 5.21 3.18
CA TYR A 80 4.08 4.55 3.18
C TYR A 80 3.02 5.56 3.55
N ARG A 81 2.03 5.72 2.67
CA ARG A 81 0.86 6.57 2.87
C ARG A 81 -0.37 5.73 2.65
N TYR A 82 -1.21 5.64 3.66
CA TYR A 82 -2.42 4.86 3.54
C TYR A 82 -3.55 5.44 4.37
N VAL A 83 -4.76 5.02 4.04
CA VAL A 83 -5.96 5.23 4.84
C VAL A 83 -6.69 3.91 4.96
N ILE A 84 -7.22 3.66 6.15
CA ILE A 84 -8.04 2.49 6.47
C ILE A 84 -9.36 2.92 7.07
N LYS A 85 -10.38 2.09 6.88
CA LYS A 85 -11.67 2.20 7.55
C LYS A 85 -11.92 0.97 8.40
N LEU A 86 -12.13 1.16 9.70
CA LEU A 86 -12.30 0.12 10.71
C LEU A 86 -13.49 0.43 11.64
N SER A 87 -13.82 -0.48 12.55
CA SER A 87 -14.83 -0.21 13.58
C SER A 87 -14.36 0.95 14.47
N PRO A 88 -15.18 1.97 14.76
CA PRO A 88 -14.77 3.09 15.63
C PRO A 88 -14.20 2.67 16.99
N GLU A 89 -14.65 1.54 17.53
CA GLU A 89 -14.15 0.97 18.79
C GLU A 89 -12.71 0.43 18.71
N ASP A 90 -12.24 0.12 17.49
CA ASP A 90 -10.90 -0.40 17.25
C ASP A 90 -9.85 0.70 17.01
N VAL A 91 -10.27 1.97 16.92
CA VAL A 91 -9.36 3.11 16.65
C VAL A 91 -8.19 3.12 17.64
N ASP A 92 -8.46 2.88 18.92
CA ASP A 92 -7.44 2.95 19.97
C ASP A 92 -6.35 1.87 19.83
N ASN A 93 -6.65 0.75 19.16
CA ASN A 93 -5.66 -0.30 18.87
C ASN A 93 -4.53 0.23 17.97
N TRP A 94 -4.84 1.19 17.09
CA TRP A 94 -3.89 1.77 16.14
C TRP A 94 -3.11 2.96 16.72
N LEU A 95 -3.56 3.53 17.83
CA LEU A 95 -2.95 4.72 18.45
C LEU A 95 -1.85 4.40 19.46
N LYS A 96 -1.59 3.12 19.74
CA LYS A 96 -0.59 2.71 20.72
C LYS A 96 0.80 3.21 20.31
N GLY A 97 1.46 3.97 21.20
CA GLY A 97 2.78 4.55 20.97
C GLY A 97 2.76 5.88 20.20
N PHE A 98 1.58 6.44 19.95
CA PHE A 98 1.43 7.79 19.40
C PHE A 98 0.99 8.77 20.48
N GLU A 99 1.42 10.02 20.34
CA GLU A 99 0.97 11.13 21.17
C GLU A 99 0.08 12.07 20.36
N LYS A 100 -0.91 12.66 21.02
CA LYS A 100 -1.80 13.64 20.39
C LYS A 100 -1.04 14.95 20.20
N VAL A 101 -1.05 15.47 18.98
CA VAL A 101 -0.31 16.68 18.61
C VAL A 101 -1.26 17.73 18.01
N ASN A 102 -0.75 18.96 17.87
CA ASN A 102 -1.44 19.99 17.09
C ASN A 102 -1.26 19.73 15.59
N PRO A 103 -2.22 20.13 14.75
CA PRO A 103 -2.05 20.10 13.30
C PRO A 103 -0.81 20.92 12.89
N SER A 104 -0.05 20.39 11.95
CA SER A 104 1.09 21.06 11.31
C SER A 104 1.00 20.94 9.79
N GLU A 105 1.82 21.71 9.07
CA GLU A 105 1.84 21.70 7.60
C GLU A 105 2.15 20.31 7.00
N SER A 106 2.83 19.43 7.75
CA SER A 106 3.14 18.07 7.30
C SER A 106 1.89 17.19 7.09
N PHE A 107 0.73 17.60 7.62
CA PHE A 107 -0.53 16.91 7.44
C PHE A 107 -1.30 17.33 6.18
N GLU A 108 -0.85 18.35 5.45
CA GLU A 108 -1.68 18.98 4.42
C GLU A 108 -1.55 18.32 3.02
N GLU A 109 -2.69 18.30 2.34
CA GLU A 109 -2.98 17.80 0.97
C GLU A 109 -2.94 16.30 0.68
N TRP A 110 -2.00 15.53 1.25
CA TRP A 110 -1.87 14.11 0.85
C TRP A 110 -3.09 13.23 1.19
N PRO A 111 -3.83 13.43 2.32
CA PRO A 111 -5.01 12.62 2.64
C PRO A 111 -6.09 12.75 1.56
N ASP A 112 -6.40 13.99 1.16
CA ASP A 112 -7.37 14.28 0.11
C ASP A 112 -6.94 13.72 -1.25
N LYS A 113 -5.65 13.82 -1.58
CA LYS A 113 -5.11 13.23 -2.82
C LYS A 113 -5.27 11.72 -2.84
N LEU A 114 -5.08 11.06 -1.70
CA LEU A 114 -5.13 9.61 -1.59
C LEU A 114 -6.52 9.03 -1.83
N ILE A 115 -7.57 9.67 -1.30
CA ILE A 115 -8.96 9.18 -1.45
C ILE A 115 -9.72 9.77 -2.63
N ARG A 116 -9.12 10.73 -3.37
CA ARG A 116 -9.79 11.55 -4.38
C ARG A 116 -10.67 10.77 -5.35
N ILE A 117 -10.19 9.62 -5.83
CA ILE A 117 -10.89 8.82 -6.85
C ILE A 117 -12.13 8.12 -6.29
N ARG A 118 -12.14 7.80 -5.00
CA ARG A 118 -13.22 7.05 -4.33
C ARG A 118 -13.75 7.79 -3.12
N ARG A 119 -13.84 9.13 -3.21
CA ARG A 119 -14.21 10.01 -2.09
C ARG A 119 -15.53 9.59 -1.43
N ASP A 120 -16.48 9.11 -2.22
CA ASP A 120 -17.79 8.65 -1.74
C ASP A 120 -17.71 7.43 -0.80
N GLU A 121 -16.58 6.69 -0.81
CA GLU A 121 -16.33 5.59 0.13
C GLU A 121 -15.79 6.07 1.49
N TRP A 122 -15.50 7.38 1.64
CA TRP A 122 -14.85 8.00 2.79
C TRP A 122 -15.68 9.20 3.31
N PRO A 123 -16.76 8.95 4.07
CA PRO A 123 -17.68 10.00 4.52
C PRO A 123 -17.13 10.74 5.76
N LEU A 124 -16.08 11.54 5.56
CA LEU A 124 -15.41 12.29 6.64
C LEU A 124 -16.26 13.49 7.08
N GLN A 125 -16.85 13.45 8.28
CA GLN A 125 -17.72 14.52 8.81
C GLN A 125 -17.19 15.13 10.11
N SER A 126 -16.49 14.34 10.91
CA SER A 126 -15.94 14.78 12.19
C SER A 126 -14.70 15.66 12.02
N THR A 127 -14.40 16.46 13.05
CA THR A 127 -13.10 17.12 13.15
C THR A 127 -12.04 16.06 13.39
N PRO A 128 -10.97 16.02 12.60
CA PRO A 128 -9.96 15.00 12.79
C PRO A 128 -9.08 15.27 14.02
N GLU A 129 -8.58 14.19 14.60
CA GLU A 129 -7.55 14.17 15.62
C GLU A 129 -6.18 13.90 14.98
N TYR A 130 -5.13 14.53 15.51
CA TYR A 130 -3.78 14.44 14.97
C TYR A 130 -2.88 13.74 15.98
N TYR A 131 -2.10 12.77 15.49
CA TYR A 131 -1.21 11.97 16.31
C TYR A 131 0.15 11.82 15.63
N ALA A 132 1.23 11.78 16.41
CA ALA A 132 2.59 11.55 15.92
C ALA A 132 3.41 10.71 16.91
N MET A 133 4.41 10.01 16.40
CA MET A 133 5.50 9.45 17.23
C MET A 133 6.53 10.54 17.55
N GLU A 134 7.32 10.35 18.62
CA GLU A 134 8.33 11.34 19.08
C GLU A 134 9.32 11.79 17.98
N ASN A 135 9.61 10.93 17.00
CA ASN A 135 10.53 11.25 15.90
C ASN A 135 9.87 11.98 14.72
N GLU A 136 8.56 12.21 14.78
CA GLU A 136 7.72 12.83 13.74
C GLU A 136 7.78 12.17 12.34
N MET A 137 8.43 11.01 12.22
CA MET A 137 8.52 10.26 10.96
C MET A 137 7.27 9.43 10.69
N VAL A 138 6.44 9.23 11.73
CA VAL A 138 5.16 8.53 11.64
C VAL A 138 4.07 9.40 12.25
N TYR A 139 3.03 9.67 11.47
CA TYR A 139 1.90 10.47 11.94
C TYR A 139 0.57 9.93 11.41
N MET A 140 -0.49 10.27 12.12
CA MET A 140 -1.86 9.86 11.82
C MET A 140 -2.83 11.04 11.89
N LEU A 141 -3.82 10.99 10.99
CA LEU A 141 -5.02 11.82 11.01
C LEU A 141 -6.21 10.90 11.21
N VAL A 142 -6.97 11.12 12.27
CA VAL A 142 -8.00 10.18 12.73
C VAL A 142 -9.37 10.85 12.79
N TYR A 143 -10.29 10.33 11.98
CA TYR A 143 -11.72 10.66 12.04
C TYR A 143 -12.39 9.59 12.90
N ARG A 144 -12.35 9.79 14.21
CA ARG A 144 -12.68 8.77 15.21
C ARG A 144 -14.12 8.26 15.09
N LYS A 145 -15.08 9.15 14.82
CA LYS A 145 -16.51 8.77 14.71
C LYS A 145 -16.77 7.84 13.53
N GLU A 146 -16.02 8.02 12.44
CA GLU A 146 -16.12 7.29 11.19
C GLU A 146 -15.23 6.04 11.16
N GLY A 147 -14.35 5.86 12.16
CA GLY A 147 -13.36 4.79 12.18
C GLY A 147 -12.35 4.90 11.03
N VAL A 148 -12.01 6.12 10.60
CA VAL A 148 -11.07 6.34 9.50
C VAL A 148 -9.74 6.84 10.03
N ILE A 149 -8.66 6.14 9.65
CA ILE A 149 -7.29 6.49 10.02
C ILE A 149 -6.48 6.67 8.75
N PHE A 150 -5.98 7.87 8.53
CA PHE A 150 -4.90 8.14 7.60
C PHE A 150 -3.59 8.00 8.35
N LYS A 151 -2.61 7.29 7.80
CA LYS A 151 -1.25 7.18 8.35
C LYS A 151 -0.22 7.46 7.26
N LYS A 152 0.82 8.20 7.63
CA LYS A 152 2.06 8.28 6.88
C LYS A 152 3.23 7.82 7.74
N SER A 153 4.13 7.05 7.14
CA SER A 153 5.32 6.50 7.79
C SER A 153 6.50 6.62 6.85
N ILE A 154 7.57 7.24 7.32
CA ILE A 154 8.87 7.28 6.63
C ILE A 154 9.88 6.46 7.44
N SER A 155 10.62 5.59 6.77
CA SER A 155 11.71 4.79 7.34
C SER A 155 12.95 4.94 6.49
N LEU A 156 14.13 5.05 7.12
CA LEU A 156 15.45 5.19 6.51
C LEU A 156 16.37 4.01 6.86
#